data_AF-A0A970JQB8-F1
#
_entry.id   AF-A0A970JQB8-F1
#
_cell.length_a   1.000
_cell.length_b   1.000
_cell.length_c   1.000
_cell.angle_alpha   90.00
_cell.angle_beta   90.00
_cell.angle_gamma   90.00
#
_symmetry.space_group_name_H-M   'P 1'
#
loop_
_entity.id
_entity.type
_entity.pdbx_description
1 polymer ?
#
loop_
_entity_poly.entity_id
_entity_poly.type
_entity_poly.pdbx_seq_one_letter_code
_entity_poly.pdbx_strand_id
1 'polypeptide(L)'
;MQYGWWTIVPPLVAITLALITRKVILSLGIGVLAGALILAEFSVLGMFQIAFGTLWAKITDTWNLSILVFLVCLGILTYLVTIAGGARAYGEWAVKRIKSRTGAQLATLVLGILIFIDDYFNCLTVGTVMMPVTDRHRVSRAKLSYIIDATAAPVCAIAPVSSWVVTIMSTMGDKFREVSQSGMMLAPEVGRIVGLEPFVAFLQTLPLNLYAWISLAMVALMALYELDFGPMAKFERIARETGDVGALKVSAAGNQPSISGKGTVWDLVAPVGG
;
A
#
# COMPACT_ATOMS: atom_id res chain seq x y z
N MET A 1 4.33 34.03 -3.11
CA MET A 1 5.59 33.93 -2.35
C MET A 1 6.32 32.67 -2.79
N GLN A 2 7.62 32.72 -3.08
CA GLN A 2 8.40 31.50 -3.31
C GLN A 2 8.69 30.88 -1.94
N TYR A 3 7.92 29.86 -1.58
CA TYR A 3 8.04 29.20 -0.27
C TYR A 3 9.36 28.44 -0.07
N GLY A 4 10.20 28.33 -1.12
CA GLY A 4 11.60 27.89 -1.04
C GLY A 4 11.82 26.70 -0.11
N TRP A 5 12.76 26.86 0.83
CA TRP A 5 13.11 25.86 1.85
C TRP A 5 12.00 25.56 2.87
N TRP A 6 11.05 26.49 3.08
CA TRP A 6 9.95 26.29 4.03
C TRP A 6 9.03 25.14 3.61
N THR A 7 8.97 24.79 2.33
CA THR A 7 8.16 23.67 1.83
C THR A 7 8.61 22.30 2.36
N ILE A 8 9.87 22.17 2.78
CA ILE A 8 10.46 20.92 3.30
C ILE A 8 10.17 20.74 4.79
N VAL A 9 9.88 21.82 5.51
CA VAL A 9 9.68 21.79 6.97
C VAL A 9 8.50 20.89 7.36
N PRO A 10 7.29 20.98 6.75
CA PRO A 10 6.17 20.13 7.15
C PRO A 10 6.42 18.62 6.96
N PRO A 11 6.94 18.14 5.80
CA PRO A 11 7.32 16.74 5.64
C PRO A 11 8.39 16.30 6.65
N LEU A 12 9.41 17.13 6.89
CA LEU A 12 10.51 16.79 7.79
C LEU A 12 10.01 16.64 9.24
N VAL A 13 9.17 17.57 9.69
CA VAL A 13 8.54 17.51 11.02
C VAL A 13 7.68 16.26 11.15
N ALA A 14 6.86 15.96 10.15
CA ALA A 14 6.00 14.77 10.16
C ALA A 14 6.82 13.47 10.25
N ILE A 15 7.86 13.33 9.42
CA ILE A 15 8.71 12.12 9.40
C ILE A 15 9.48 11.98 10.72
N THR A 16 10.11 13.06 11.19
CA THR A 16 10.92 13.04 12.42
C THR A 16 10.05 12.68 13.62
N LEU A 17 8.87 13.28 13.75
CA LEU A 17 7.93 12.96 14.81
C LEU A 17 7.38 11.54 14.67
N ALA A 18 7.12 11.05 13.45
CA ALA A 18 6.64 9.68 13.26
C ALA A 18 7.67 8.65 13.75
N LEU A 19 8.96 8.89 13.48
CA LEU A 19 10.05 8.01 13.91
C LEU A 19 10.25 8.04 15.44
N ILE A 20 10.15 9.21 16.08
CA ILE A 20 10.34 9.36 17.53
C ILE A 20 9.12 8.86 18.30
N THR A 21 7.93 9.34 17.94
CA THR A 21 6.70 9.08 18.70
C THR A 21 6.10 7.71 18.42
N ARG A 22 6.45 7.08 17.28
CA ARG A 22 5.79 5.88 16.74
C ARG A 22 4.27 6.05 16.59
N LYS A 23 3.78 7.29 16.50
CA LYS A 23 2.37 7.65 16.33
C LYS A 23 2.20 8.40 15.01
N VAL A 24 2.02 7.65 13.93
CA VAL A 24 1.96 8.18 12.55
C VAL A 24 0.86 9.23 12.40
N ILE A 25 -0.36 8.94 12.87
CA ILE A 25 -1.53 9.84 12.72
C ILE A 25 -1.28 11.20 13.39
N LEU A 26 -0.77 11.20 14.63
CA LEU A 26 -0.46 12.45 15.33
C LEU A 26 0.67 13.23 14.64
N SER A 27 1.68 12.51 14.15
CA SER A 27 2.83 13.11 13.49
C SER A 27 2.45 13.76 12.15
N LEU A 28 1.57 13.10 11.37
CA LEU A 28 0.97 13.67 10.16
C LEU A 28 0.13 14.90 10.49
N GLY A 29 -0.69 14.84 11.55
CA GLY A 29 -1.50 15.98 12.00
C GLY A 29 -0.64 17.20 12.35
N ILE A 30 0.45 17.00 13.08
CA ILE A 30 1.41 18.08 13.40
C ILE A 30 2.11 18.60 12.14
N GLY A 31 2.43 17.72 11.19
CA GLY A 31 2.95 18.11 9.88
C GLY A 31 1.97 18.99 9.09
N VAL A 32 0.68 18.64 9.06
CA VAL A 32 -0.36 19.45 8.42
C VAL A 32 -0.48 20.82 9.09
N LEU A 33 -0.45 20.87 10.42
CA LEU A 33 -0.46 22.13 11.16
C LEU A 33 0.78 22.98 10.86
N ALA A 34 1.97 22.38 10.78
CA ALA A 34 3.19 23.09 10.39
C ALA A 34 3.09 23.66 8.97
N GLY A 35 2.53 22.92 8.01
CA GLY A 35 2.27 23.42 6.66
C GLY A 35 1.24 24.54 6.63
N ALA A 36 0.14 24.38 7.36
CA ALA A 36 -0.89 25.40 7.49
C ALA A 36 -0.37 26.67 8.16
N LEU A 37 0.57 26.56 9.12
CA LEU A 37 1.18 27.71 9.79
C LEU A 37 2.04 28.53 8.82
N ILE A 38 2.78 27.86 7.94
CA ILE A 38 3.59 28.52 6.91
C ILE A 38 2.68 29.22 5.90
N LEU A 39 1.59 28.58 5.49
CA LEU A 39 0.59 29.19 4.59
C LEU A 39 -0.16 30.36 5.24
N ALA A 40 -0.29 30.35 6.56
CA ALA A 40 -0.96 31.39 7.35
C ALA A 40 -0.01 32.53 7.80
N GLU A 41 1.20 32.63 7.22
CA GLU A 41 2.21 33.62 7.58
C GLU A 41 2.52 33.66 9.09
N PHE A 42 2.61 32.48 9.72
CA PHE A 42 2.83 32.29 11.16
C PHE A 42 1.71 32.79 12.09
N SER A 43 0.50 33.04 11.56
CA SER A 43 -0.67 33.32 12.38
C SER A 43 -1.29 32.02 12.93
N VAL A 44 -1.45 31.95 14.25
CA VAL A 44 -2.02 30.76 14.93
C VAL A 44 -3.50 30.57 14.56
N LEU A 45 -4.27 31.64 14.49
CA LEU A 45 -5.68 31.57 14.11
C LEU A 45 -5.85 31.17 12.64
N GLY A 46 -5.04 31.75 11.74
CA GLY A 46 -5.05 31.41 10.32
C GLY A 46 -4.60 29.97 10.06
N MET A 47 -3.64 29.45 10.83
CA MET A 47 -3.22 28.05 10.78
C MET A 47 -4.41 27.09 10.96
N PHE A 48 -5.22 27.30 12.01
CA PHE A 48 -6.39 26.46 12.23
C PHE A 48 -7.43 26.61 11.12
N GLN A 49 -7.69 27.82 10.65
CA GLN A 49 -8.62 28.04 9.53
C GLN A 49 -8.19 27.33 8.26
N ILE A 50 -6.91 27.43 7.88
CA ILE A 50 -6.36 26.75 6.70
C ILE A 50 -6.36 25.23 6.89
N ALA A 51 -5.95 24.74 8.06
CA ALA A 51 -5.91 23.31 8.35
C ALA A 51 -7.32 22.68 8.29
N PHE A 52 -8.29 23.27 8.99
CA PHE A 52 -9.68 22.77 8.99
C PHE A 52 -10.36 22.99 7.63
N GLY A 53 -10.12 24.13 6.96
CA GLY A 53 -10.65 24.40 5.63
C GLY A 53 -10.14 23.40 4.59
N THR A 54 -8.84 23.09 4.63
CA THR A 54 -8.23 22.08 3.75
C THR A 54 -8.75 20.68 4.06
N LEU A 55 -8.86 20.32 5.34
CA LEU A 55 -9.43 19.04 5.76
C LEU A 55 -10.85 18.88 5.24
N TRP A 56 -11.69 19.90 5.41
CA TRP A 56 -13.06 19.89 4.91
C TRP A 56 -13.10 19.73 3.40
N ALA A 57 -12.33 20.55 2.67
CA ALA A 57 -12.27 20.49 1.21
C ALA A 57 -11.84 19.11 0.70
N LYS A 58 -10.87 18.46 1.37
CA LYS A 58 -10.38 17.12 1.00
C LYS A 58 -11.36 16.00 1.33
N ILE A 59 -12.15 16.13 2.40
CA ILE A 59 -13.21 15.16 2.72
C ILE A 59 -14.38 15.27 1.75
N THR A 60 -14.75 16.48 1.34
CA THR A 60 -15.85 16.72 0.39
C THR A 60 -15.46 16.51 -1.06
N ASP A 61 -14.17 16.27 -1.34
CA ASP A 61 -13.68 15.97 -2.68
C ASP A 61 -14.28 14.63 -3.16
N THR A 62 -15.00 14.67 -4.29
CA THR A 62 -15.72 13.52 -4.83
C THR A 62 -14.81 12.30 -5.06
N TRP A 63 -13.54 12.51 -5.44
CA TRP A 63 -12.58 11.44 -5.65
C TRP A 63 -12.20 10.78 -4.32
N ASN A 64 -11.83 11.58 -3.33
CA ASN A 64 -11.46 11.06 -2.00
C ASN A 64 -12.64 10.38 -1.30
N LEU A 65 -13.84 10.95 -1.44
CA LEU A 65 -15.07 10.35 -0.90
C LEU A 65 -15.35 9.00 -1.55
N SER A 66 -15.16 8.88 -2.86
CA SER A 66 -15.33 7.62 -3.60
C SER A 66 -14.35 6.56 -3.09
N ILE A 67 -13.08 6.93 -2.87
CA ILE A 67 -12.07 6.03 -2.28
C ILE A 67 -12.49 5.62 -0.87
N LEU A 68 -12.95 6.55 -0.02
CA LEU A 68 -13.37 6.23 1.35
C LEU A 68 -14.52 5.22 1.36
N VAL A 69 -15.56 5.46 0.54
CA VAL A 69 -16.69 4.53 0.40
C VAL A 69 -16.21 3.17 -0.11
N PHE A 70 -15.34 3.15 -1.11
CA PHE A 70 -14.74 1.94 -1.65
C PHE A 70 -13.97 1.13 -0.57
N LEU A 71 -13.12 1.78 0.22
CA LEU A 71 -12.36 1.16 1.30
C LEU A 71 -13.28 0.58 2.39
N VAL A 72 -14.35 1.29 2.75
CA VAL A 72 -15.35 0.79 3.70
C VAL A 72 -16.04 -0.46 3.15
N CYS A 73 -16.48 -0.43 1.89
CA CYS A 73 -17.08 -1.58 1.23
C CYS A 73 -16.13 -2.78 1.18
N LEU A 74 -14.85 -2.57 0.86
CA LEU A 74 -13.83 -3.62 0.89
C LEU A 74 -13.59 -4.17 2.29
N GLY A 75 -13.57 -3.30 3.31
CA GLY A 75 -13.50 -3.72 4.71
C GLY A 75 -14.66 -4.63 5.11
N ILE A 76 -15.88 -4.28 4.68
CA ILE A 76 -17.08 -5.09 4.92
C ILE A 76 -16.98 -6.43 4.16
N LEU A 77 -16.62 -6.40 2.88
CA LEU A 77 -16.48 -7.60 2.05
C LEU A 77 -15.48 -8.59 2.64
N THR A 78 -14.28 -8.10 2.99
CA THR A 78 -13.20 -8.92 3.54
C THR A 78 -13.55 -9.48 4.91
N TYR A 79 -14.27 -8.72 5.74
CA TYR A 79 -14.83 -9.20 7.00
C TYR A 79 -15.87 -10.31 6.77
N LEU A 80 -16.80 -10.14 5.82
CA LEU A 80 -17.80 -11.15 5.48
C LEU A 80 -17.16 -12.44 4.97
N VAL A 81 -16.17 -12.35 4.07
CA VAL A 81 -15.42 -13.51 3.55
C VAL A 81 -14.69 -14.27 4.67
N THR A 82 -14.16 -13.53 5.65
CA THR A 82 -13.50 -14.12 6.81
C THR A 82 -14.49 -14.90 7.68
N ILE A 83 -15.67 -14.33 7.97
CA ILE A 83 -16.69 -14.98 8.81
C ILE A 83 -17.39 -16.13 8.08
N ALA A 84 -17.61 -15.99 6.77
CA ALA A 84 -18.14 -17.05 5.91
C ALA A 84 -17.24 -18.30 5.89
N GLY A 85 -15.99 -18.17 6.34
CA GLY A 85 -15.02 -19.26 6.39
C GLY A 85 -14.26 -19.47 5.09
N GLY A 86 -14.44 -18.59 4.08
CA GLY A 86 -13.76 -18.69 2.79
C GLY A 86 -12.24 -18.60 2.91
N ALA A 87 -11.74 -17.68 3.75
CA ALA A 87 -10.30 -17.55 4.03
C ALA A 87 -9.72 -18.82 4.69
N ARG A 88 -10.49 -19.45 5.60
CA ARG A 88 -10.08 -20.71 6.25
C ARG A 88 -10.10 -21.88 5.26
N ALA A 89 -11.15 -22.01 4.46
CA ALA A 89 -11.28 -23.06 3.45
C ALA A 89 -10.17 -22.97 2.38
N TYR A 90 -9.85 -21.75 1.95
CA TYR A 90 -8.68 -21.50 1.11
C TYR A 90 -7.39 -21.88 1.82
N GLY A 91 -7.21 -21.51 3.09
CA GLY A 91 -6.06 -21.93 3.88
C GLY A 91 -5.89 -23.46 3.92
N GLU A 92 -6.97 -24.20 4.15
CA GLU A 92 -6.94 -25.67 4.16
C GLU A 92 -6.66 -26.29 2.79
N TRP A 93 -7.21 -25.72 1.72
CA TRP A 93 -6.94 -26.14 0.33
C TRP A 93 -5.51 -25.81 -0.10
N ALA A 94 -5.09 -24.56 0.13
CA ALA A 94 -3.80 -24.03 -0.26
C ALA A 94 -2.67 -24.77 0.45
N VAL A 95 -2.83 -25.14 1.73
CA VAL A 95 -1.83 -25.93 2.46
C VAL A 95 -1.67 -27.36 1.90
N LYS A 96 -2.71 -27.94 1.28
CA LYS A 96 -2.55 -29.23 0.60
C LYS A 96 -1.69 -29.11 -0.68
N ARG A 97 -1.67 -27.92 -1.31
CA ARG A 97 -0.96 -27.64 -2.56
C ARG A 97 0.43 -27.02 -2.33
N ILE A 98 0.54 -26.12 -1.37
CA ILE A 98 1.76 -25.40 -0.98
C ILE A 98 2.42 -26.20 0.14
N LYS A 99 3.55 -26.83 -0.18
CA LYS A 99 4.25 -27.73 0.76
C LYS A 99 5.44 -27.09 1.45
N SER A 100 5.90 -25.93 0.98
CA SER A 100 7.10 -25.27 1.47
C SER A 100 6.83 -23.84 1.92
N ARG A 101 7.66 -23.37 2.83
CA ARG A 101 7.65 -22.00 3.36
C ARG A 101 8.00 -20.97 2.29
N THR A 102 8.94 -21.27 1.42
CA THR A 102 9.22 -20.52 0.19
C THR A 102 7.98 -20.47 -0.71
N GLY A 103 7.28 -21.60 -0.90
CA GLY A 103 6.06 -21.66 -1.70
C GLY A 103 4.95 -20.77 -1.15
N ALA A 104 4.80 -20.68 0.17
CA ALA A 104 3.82 -19.79 0.80
C ALA A 104 4.15 -18.32 0.53
N GLN A 105 5.41 -17.91 0.69
CA GLN A 105 5.86 -16.54 0.43
C GLN A 105 5.73 -16.16 -1.07
N LEU A 106 6.11 -17.07 -1.97
CA LEU A 106 5.95 -16.86 -3.41
C LEU A 106 4.49 -16.79 -3.83
N ALA A 107 3.62 -17.62 -3.23
CA ALA A 107 2.19 -17.52 -3.48
C ALA A 107 1.62 -16.17 -3.01
N THR A 108 2.10 -15.64 -1.88
CA THR A 108 1.74 -14.29 -1.41
C THR A 108 2.19 -13.22 -2.41
N LEU A 109 3.43 -13.31 -2.89
CA LEU A 109 3.97 -12.41 -3.91
C LEU A 109 3.14 -12.44 -5.20
N VAL A 110 2.85 -13.64 -5.72
CA VAL A 110 2.07 -13.82 -6.96
C VAL A 110 0.65 -13.28 -6.79
N LEU A 111 0.01 -13.52 -5.66
CA LEU A 111 -1.32 -12.97 -5.39
C LEU A 111 -1.28 -11.44 -5.30
N GLY A 112 -0.24 -10.86 -4.70
CA GLY A 112 -0.01 -9.41 -4.70
C GLY A 112 0.22 -8.83 -6.10
N ILE A 113 0.91 -9.54 -6.98
CA ILE A 113 1.07 -9.12 -8.39
C ILE A 113 -0.28 -9.18 -9.13
N LEU A 114 -1.12 -10.17 -8.82
CA LEU A 114 -2.41 -10.37 -9.47
C LEU A 114 -3.44 -9.30 -9.06
N ILE A 115 -3.40 -8.81 -7.82
CA ILE A 115 -4.32 -7.77 -7.31
C ILE A 115 -3.72 -6.37 -7.54
N PHE A 116 -3.55 -5.99 -8.81
CA PHE A 116 -2.86 -4.74 -9.17
C PHE A 116 -3.74 -3.48 -9.20
N ILE A 117 -5.04 -3.62 -8.92
CA ILE A 117 -6.05 -2.56 -9.09
C ILE A 117 -5.79 -1.39 -8.14
N ASP A 118 -5.54 -1.68 -6.86
CA ASP A 118 -5.39 -0.69 -5.80
C ASP A 118 -4.54 -1.26 -4.67
N ASP A 119 -3.66 -0.44 -4.07
CA ASP A 119 -2.69 -0.87 -3.08
C ASP A 119 -3.32 -1.17 -1.71
N TYR A 120 -4.37 -0.45 -1.31
CA TYR A 120 -5.12 -0.77 -0.11
C TYR A 120 -5.91 -2.07 -0.26
N PHE A 121 -6.59 -2.26 -1.40
CA PHE A 121 -7.31 -3.49 -1.69
C PHE A 121 -6.37 -4.70 -1.73
N ASN A 122 -5.22 -4.53 -2.37
CA ASN A 122 -4.16 -5.53 -2.42
C ASN A 122 -3.74 -5.93 -1.00
N CYS A 123 -3.38 -4.95 -0.17
CA CYS A 123 -2.93 -5.22 1.20
C CYS A 123 -3.97 -5.97 2.04
N LEU A 124 -5.23 -5.54 1.96
CA LEU A 124 -6.32 -6.12 2.74
C LEU A 124 -6.65 -7.55 2.28
N THR A 125 -6.74 -7.76 0.97
CA THR A 125 -7.12 -9.06 0.39
C THR A 125 -5.99 -10.06 0.52
N VAL A 126 -4.78 -9.74 0.07
CA VAL A 126 -3.61 -10.64 0.16
C VAL A 126 -3.35 -10.98 1.62
N GLY A 127 -3.43 -9.98 2.51
CA GLY A 127 -3.33 -10.17 3.95
C GLY A 127 -4.33 -11.20 4.45
N THR A 128 -5.62 -10.99 4.22
CA THR A 128 -6.69 -11.88 4.71
C THR A 128 -6.60 -13.30 4.14
N VAL A 129 -6.27 -13.43 2.85
CA VAL A 129 -6.21 -14.70 2.12
C VAL A 129 -4.99 -15.54 2.50
N MET A 130 -3.82 -14.90 2.59
CA MET A 130 -2.55 -15.61 2.80
C MET A 130 -2.18 -15.78 4.27
N MET A 131 -2.84 -15.08 5.18
CA MET A 131 -2.65 -15.22 6.63
C MET A 131 -2.70 -16.69 7.11
N PRO A 132 -3.75 -17.48 6.85
CA PRO A 132 -3.82 -18.87 7.31
C PRO A 132 -2.81 -19.80 6.64
N VAL A 133 -2.41 -19.50 5.40
CA VAL A 133 -1.41 -20.29 4.66
C VAL A 133 -0.03 -20.07 5.25
N THR A 134 0.34 -18.81 5.44
CA THR A 134 1.66 -18.41 5.97
C THR A 134 1.84 -18.82 7.44
N ASP A 135 0.76 -18.81 8.22
CA ASP A 135 0.76 -19.34 9.60
C ASP A 135 1.16 -20.79 9.68
N ARG A 136 0.57 -21.61 8.81
CA ARG A 136 0.82 -23.05 8.80
C ARG A 136 2.26 -23.39 8.41
N HIS A 137 2.92 -22.49 7.67
CA HIS A 137 4.33 -22.57 7.32
C HIS A 137 5.25 -21.75 8.25
N ARG A 138 4.74 -21.26 9.38
CA ARG A 138 5.50 -20.51 10.39
C ARG A 138 6.26 -19.32 9.82
N VAL A 139 5.67 -18.59 8.89
CA VAL A 139 6.20 -17.31 8.40
C VAL A 139 5.75 -16.21 9.37
N SER A 140 6.65 -15.35 9.82
CA SER A 140 6.25 -14.30 10.76
C SER A 140 5.29 -13.29 10.11
N ARG A 141 4.44 -12.68 10.94
CA ARG A 141 3.57 -11.57 10.52
C ARG A 141 4.36 -10.39 9.98
N ALA A 142 5.54 -10.13 10.54
CA ALA A 142 6.42 -9.08 10.06
C ALA A 142 6.90 -9.34 8.62
N LYS A 143 7.23 -10.60 8.30
CA LYS A 143 7.61 -10.97 6.94
C LYS A 143 6.44 -10.97 5.97
N LEU A 144 5.28 -11.46 6.41
CA LEU A 144 4.04 -11.37 5.62
C LEU A 144 3.70 -9.90 5.30
N SER A 145 3.69 -9.01 6.31
CA SER A 145 3.41 -7.60 6.10
C SER A 145 4.41 -6.93 5.16
N TYR A 146 5.69 -7.30 5.25
CA TYR A 146 6.71 -6.81 4.33
C TYR A 146 6.44 -7.25 2.89
N ILE A 147 6.14 -8.53 2.65
CA ILE A 147 5.82 -9.02 1.30
C ILE A 147 4.60 -8.30 0.73
N ILE A 148 3.57 -8.11 1.56
CA ILE A 148 2.33 -7.42 1.15
C ILE A 148 2.61 -5.94 0.80
N ASP A 149 3.28 -5.20 1.68
CA ASP A 149 3.56 -3.78 1.49
C ASP A 149 4.48 -3.54 0.28
N ALA A 150 5.55 -4.33 0.18
CA ALA A 150 6.52 -4.25 -0.91
C ALA A 150 6.01 -4.79 -2.25
N THR A 151 4.78 -5.32 -2.30
CA THR A 151 4.11 -5.70 -3.56
C THR A 151 2.96 -4.76 -3.90
N ALA A 152 2.15 -4.35 -2.93
CA ALA A 152 0.98 -3.51 -3.16
C ALA A 152 1.31 -2.22 -3.92
N ALA A 153 2.11 -1.31 -3.35
CA ALA A 153 2.42 -0.05 -4.00
C ALA A 153 3.27 -0.23 -5.30
N PRO A 154 4.34 -1.05 -5.31
CA PRO A 154 5.12 -1.30 -6.52
C PRO A 154 4.33 -1.85 -7.72
N VAL A 155 3.47 -2.85 -7.50
CA VAL A 155 2.67 -3.46 -8.56
C VAL A 155 1.66 -2.45 -9.10
N CYS A 156 0.95 -1.74 -8.23
CA CYS A 156 -0.01 -0.74 -8.67
C CYS A 156 0.66 0.40 -9.45
N ALA A 157 1.89 0.79 -9.08
CA ALA A 157 2.63 1.84 -9.80
C ALA A 157 3.11 1.44 -11.21
N ILE A 158 3.28 0.14 -11.49
CA ILE A 158 3.73 -0.36 -12.81
C ILE A 158 2.61 -1.00 -13.64
N ALA A 159 1.43 -1.16 -13.07
CA ALA A 159 0.29 -1.71 -13.76
C ALA A 159 -0.33 -0.68 -14.72
N PRO A 160 -0.63 -1.04 -15.99
CA PRO A 160 -1.28 -0.14 -16.95
C PRO A 160 -2.69 0.32 -16.54
N VAL A 161 -3.34 -0.44 -15.65
CA VAL A 161 -4.69 -0.17 -15.15
C VAL A 161 -4.66 -0.30 -13.63
N SER A 162 -4.54 0.82 -12.92
CA SER A 162 -4.59 0.87 -11.45
C SER A 162 -5.01 2.24 -10.95
N SER A 163 -5.23 2.38 -9.65
CA SER A 163 -5.49 3.67 -8.99
C SER A 163 -4.34 4.68 -9.13
N TRP A 164 -3.09 4.21 -9.31
CA TRP A 164 -1.91 5.06 -9.44
C TRP A 164 -1.74 5.69 -10.83
N VAL A 165 -2.23 5.03 -11.88
CA VAL A 165 -2.06 5.48 -13.28
C VAL A 165 -2.61 6.88 -13.48
N VAL A 166 -3.83 7.16 -12.99
CA VAL A 166 -4.49 8.46 -13.15
C VAL A 166 -3.72 9.57 -12.44
N THR A 167 -3.26 9.34 -11.21
CA THR A 167 -2.49 10.32 -10.44
C THR A 167 -1.12 10.60 -11.05
N ILE A 168 -0.44 9.56 -11.55
CA ILE A 168 0.85 9.71 -12.23
C ILE A 168 0.65 10.49 -13.53
N MET A 169 -0.36 10.13 -14.34
CA MET A 169 -0.67 10.80 -15.59
C MET A 169 -1.07 12.26 -15.40
N SER A 170 -1.89 12.58 -14.39
CA SER A 170 -2.29 13.96 -14.12
C SER A 170 -1.08 14.82 -13.71
N THR A 171 -0.25 14.28 -12.81
CA THR A 171 0.94 15.00 -12.32
C THR A 171 2.02 15.11 -13.40
N MET A 172 2.23 14.07 -14.21
CA MET A 172 3.16 14.12 -15.35
C MET A 172 2.65 15.04 -16.45
N GLY A 173 1.37 14.96 -16.80
CA GLY A 173 0.76 15.74 -17.87
C GLY A 173 0.93 17.24 -17.63
N ASP A 174 0.67 17.71 -16.40
CA ASP A 174 0.83 19.12 -16.04
C ASP A 174 2.29 19.57 -16.17
N LYS A 175 3.23 18.76 -15.68
CA LYS A 175 4.68 19.06 -15.76
C LYS A 175 5.22 18.98 -17.18
N PHE A 176 4.77 18.03 -17.99
CA PHE A 176 5.19 17.88 -19.38
C PHE A 176 4.67 19.03 -20.25
N ARG A 177 3.47 19.54 -19.98
CA ARG A 177 2.97 20.76 -20.63
C ARG A 177 3.80 21.98 -20.27
N GLU A 178 4.18 22.13 -19.01
CA GLU A 178 5.03 23.22 -18.54
C GLU A 178 6.43 23.15 -19.17
N VAL A 179 7.05 21.96 -19.21
CA VAL A 179 8.37 21.75 -19.80
C VAL A 179 8.35 21.97 -21.32
N SER A 180 7.32 21.51 -22.02
CA SER A 180 7.14 21.77 -23.47
C SER A 180 7.05 23.27 -23.78
N GLN A 181 6.44 24.05 -22.90
CA GLN A 181 6.30 25.50 -23.06
C GLN A 181 7.57 26.27 -22.65
N SER A 182 8.38 25.71 -21.76
CA SER A 182 9.60 26.33 -21.24
C SER A 182 10.76 26.39 -22.24
N GLY A 183 10.66 25.70 -23.39
CA GLY A 183 11.72 25.65 -24.41
C GLY A 183 13.01 24.95 -23.94
N MET A 184 12.96 24.20 -22.83
CA MET A 184 14.11 23.50 -22.26
C MET A 184 14.60 22.41 -23.20
N MET A 185 15.91 22.39 -23.50
CA MET A 185 16.52 21.33 -24.30
C MET A 185 16.56 20.04 -23.48
N LEU A 186 15.60 19.16 -23.72
CA LEU A 186 15.57 17.81 -23.16
C LEU A 186 16.43 16.87 -23.99
N ALA A 187 16.95 15.82 -23.35
CA ALA A 187 17.57 14.71 -24.07
C ALA A 187 16.58 14.18 -25.15
N PRO A 188 17.04 13.79 -26.35
CA PRO A 188 16.16 13.43 -27.47
C PRO A 188 15.09 12.39 -27.12
N GLU A 189 15.46 11.43 -26.27
CA GLU A 189 14.58 10.37 -25.78
C GLU A 189 13.48 10.90 -24.87
N VAL A 190 13.78 11.89 -24.03
CA VAL A 190 12.82 12.53 -23.12
C VAL A 190 11.92 13.50 -23.89
N GLY A 191 12.48 14.28 -24.82
CA GLY A 191 11.71 15.21 -25.67
C GLY A 191 10.62 14.51 -26.50
N ARG A 192 10.85 13.25 -26.90
CA ARG A 192 9.85 12.43 -27.60
C ARG A 192 8.68 12.02 -26.68
N ILE A 193 8.88 11.93 -25.38
CA ILE A 193 7.87 11.54 -24.38
C ILE A 193 6.94 12.71 -24.05
N VAL A 194 7.50 13.93 -23.99
CA VAL A 194 6.77 15.14 -23.53
C VAL A 194 5.69 15.59 -24.54
N GLY A 195 5.84 15.25 -25.82
CA GLY A 195 4.83 15.53 -26.87
C GLY A 195 3.77 14.43 -27.06
N LEU A 196 3.83 13.34 -26.29
CA LEU A 196 2.89 12.23 -26.39
C LEU A 196 1.68 12.44 -25.47
N GLU A 197 0.60 11.72 -25.77
CA GLU A 197 -0.53 11.62 -24.85
C GLU A 197 -0.05 11.09 -23.48
N PRO A 198 -0.52 11.65 -22.35
CA PRO A 198 -0.02 11.30 -21.01
C PRO A 198 0.00 9.80 -20.70
N PHE A 199 -0.94 9.03 -21.29
CA PHE A 199 -0.98 7.58 -21.15
C PHE A 199 0.19 6.88 -21.86
N VAL A 200 0.52 7.30 -23.08
CA VAL A 200 1.65 6.73 -23.85
C VAL A 200 2.98 7.08 -23.16
N ALA A 201 3.10 8.30 -22.65
CA ALA A 201 4.25 8.71 -21.85
C ALA A 201 4.39 7.85 -20.59
N PHE A 202 3.29 7.59 -19.88
CA PHE A 202 3.26 6.69 -18.73
C PHE A 202 3.77 5.28 -19.10
N LEU A 203 3.25 4.67 -20.17
CA LEU A 203 3.68 3.34 -20.63
C LEU A 203 5.19 3.27 -20.89
N GLN A 204 5.78 4.31 -21.47
CA GLN A 204 7.22 4.37 -21.72
C GLN A 204 8.04 4.55 -20.44
N THR A 205 7.45 5.10 -19.38
CA THR A 205 8.11 5.26 -18.08
C THR A 205 8.02 4.01 -17.19
N LEU A 206 7.17 3.03 -17.53
CA LEU A 206 7.03 1.78 -16.77
C LEU A 206 8.36 1.04 -16.54
N PRO A 207 9.23 0.85 -17.56
CA PRO A 207 10.51 0.19 -17.36
C PRO A 207 11.49 1.02 -16.50
N LEU A 208 11.28 2.34 -16.43
CA LEU A 208 12.13 3.27 -15.69
C LEU A 208 11.78 3.36 -14.20
N ASN A 209 10.70 2.70 -13.75
CA ASN A 209 10.33 2.65 -12.34
C ASN A 209 11.22 1.66 -11.57
N LEU A 210 12.49 2.02 -11.40
CA LEU A 210 13.51 1.19 -10.78
C LEU A 210 13.14 0.78 -9.35
N TYR A 211 12.48 1.67 -8.60
CA TYR A 211 11.99 1.35 -7.26
C TYR A 211 11.05 0.14 -7.27
N ALA A 212 10.06 0.14 -8.16
CA ALA A 212 9.09 -0.94 -8.22
C ALA A 212 9.74 -2.27 -8.62
N TRP A 213 10.57 -2.26 -9.68
CA TRP A 213 11.27 -3.46 -10.15
C TRP A 213 12.25 -4.02 -9.12
N ILE A 214 13.04 -3.16 -8.47
CA ILE A 214 13.99 -3.58 -7.44
C ILE A 214 13.27 -4.08 -6.20
N SER A 215 12.16 -3.44 -5.78
CA SER A 215 11.36 -3.90 -4.65
C SER A 215 10.79 -5.30 -4.90
N LEU A 216 10.18 -5.52 -6.07
CA LEU A 216 9.64 -6.84 -6.43
C LEU A 216 10.73 -7.90 -6.55
N ALA A 217 11.87 -7.56 -7.14
CA ALA A 217 13.03 -8.45 -7.20
C ALA A 217 13.53 -8.78 -5.78
N MET A 218 13.64 -7.79 -4.90
CA MET A 218 14.07 -7.98 -3.51
C MET A 218 13.12 -8.93 -2.77
N VAL A 219 11.80 -8.73 -2.87
CA VAL A 219 10.80 -9.61 -2.24
C VAL A 219 10.90 -11.03 -2.80
N ALA A 220 11.06 -11.19 -4.12
CA ALA A 220 11.23 -12.50 -4.75
C ALA A 220 12.50 -13.20 -4.25
N LEU A 221 13.62 -12.49 -4.18
CA LEU A 221 14.89 -13.02 -3.64
C LEU A 221 14.77 -13.38 -2.16
N MET A 222 14.12 -12.55 -1.35
CA MET A 222 13.88 -12.83 0.07
C MET A 222 12.98 -14.05 0.29
N ALA A 223 12.00 -14.27 -0.60
CA ALA A 223 11.16 -15.46 -0.57
C ALA A 223 11.95 -16.72 -0.97
N LEU A 224 12.76 -16.64 -2.03
CA LEU A 224 13.54 -17.76 -2.58
C LEU A 224 14.70 -18.18 -1.67
N TYR A 225 15.51 -17.23 -1.22
CA TYR A 225 16.71 -17.48 -0.41
C TYR A 225 16.44 -17.45 1.10
N GLU A 226 15.18 -17.25 1.51
CA GLU A 226 14.77 -17.08 2.90
C GLU A 226 15.61 -16.04 3.66
N LEU A 227 16.00 -14.95 2.99
CA LEU A 227 16.74 -13.87 3.60
C LEU A 227 15.83 -13.05 4.53
N ASP A 228 16.33 -12.77 5.72
CA ASP A 228 15.62 -12.01 6.75
C ASP A 228 16.52 -10.89 7.30
N PHE A 229 16.02 -9.66 7.36
CA PHE A 229 16.82 -8.48 7.74
C PHE A 229 16.33 -7.79 9.01
N GLY A 230 17.27 -7.22 9.77
CA GLY A 230 16.99 -6.30 10.86
C GLY A 230 16.04 -6.87 11.93
N PRO A 231 15.05 -6.08 12.41
CA PRO A 231 14.06 -6.54 13.38
C PRO A 231 13.21 -7.71 12.87
N MET A 232 12.94 -7.80 11.56
CA MET A 232 12.16 -8.88 10.96
C MET A 232 12.82 -10.25 11.18
N ALA A 233 14.14 -10.32 11.08
CA ALA A 233 14.90 -11.56 11.32
C ALA A 233 14.69 -12.15 12.72
N LYS A 234 14.48 -11.29 13.73
CA LYS A 234 14.17 -11.75 15.09
C LYS A 234 12.80 -12.40 15.17
N PHE A 235 11.77 -11.77 14.59
CA PHE A 235 10.42 -12.33 14.51
C PHE A 235 10.39 -13.63 13.72
N GLU A 236 11.19 -13.69 12.64
CA GLU A 236 11.26 -14.87 11.79
C GLU A 236 11.92 -16.06 12.50
N ARG A 237 12.99 -15.80 13.27
CA ARG A 237 13.62 -16.83 14.10
C ARG A 237 12.66 -17.36 15.17
N ILE A 238 11.95 -16.47 15.87
CA ILE A 238 10.94 -16.85 16.87
C ILE A 238 9.85 -17.70 16.23
N ALA A 239 9.34 -17.31 15.06
CA ALA A 239 8.35 -18.08 14.32
C ALA A 239 8.84 -19.48 13.95
N ARG A 240 10.09 -19.62 13.51
CA ARG A 240 10.70 -20.92 13.20
C ARG A 240 10.83 -21.81 14.44
N GLU A 241 11.39 -21.28 15.53
CA GLU A 241 11.76 -22.03 16.73
C GLU A 241 10.56 -22.38 17.61
N THR A 242 9.65 -21.43 17.83
CA THR A 242 8.55 -21.55 18.79
C THR A 242 7.19 -21.80 18.13
N GLY A 243 7.07 -21.51 16.83
CA GLY A 243 5.79 -21.47 16.14
C GLY A 243 4.98 -20.19 16.39
N ASP A 244 5.47 -19.26 17.22
CA ASP A 244 4.85 -17.95 17.39
C ASP A 244 5.18 -17.05 16.20
N VAL A 245 4.23 -16.94 15.27
CA VAL A 245 4.31 -16.08 14.08
C VAL A 245 4.17 -14.59 14.41
N GLY A 246 3.95 -14.24 15.67
CA GLY A 246 3.66 -12.88 16.11
C GLY A 246 2.15 -12.63 16.09
N ALA A 247 1.65 -12.09 17.20
CA ALA A 247 0.24 -11.71 17.27
C ALA A 247 0.00 -10.35 16.60
N LEU A 248 -0.72 -10.35 15.48
CA LEU A 248 -1.79 -9.36 15.38
C LEU A 248 -2.85 -9.84 16.37
N LYS A 249 -2.81 -9.32 17.59
CA LYS A 249 -4.08 -9.05 18.27
C LYS A 249 -4.75 -8.00 17.39
N VAL A 250 -5.37 -8.40 16.27
CA VAL A 250 -6.54 -7.67 15.79
C VAL A 250 -7.38 -7.62 17.04
N SER A 251 -7.44 -6.44 17.65
CA SER A 251 -8.18 -6.23 18.89
C SER A 251 -9.55 -6.81 18.59
N ALA A 252 -9.84 -7.95 19.21
CA ALA A 252 -11.16 -8.53 19.21
C ALA A 252 -11.99 -7.56 20.05
N ALA A 253 -12.37 -6.44 19.43
CA ALA A 253 -13.35 -5.52 19.95
C ALA A 253 -14.68 -6.29 19.93
N GLY A 254 -14.96 -6.97 21.03
CA GLY A 254 -16.20 -7.72 21.25
C GLY A 254 -16.29 -9.02 20.45
N ASN A 255 -16.93 -10.04 21.05
CA ASN A 255 -17.34 -11.33 20.48
C ASN A 255 -17.01 -11.53 18.99
N GLN A 256 -15.93 -12.26 18.70
CA GLN A 256 -15.73 -12.79 17.36
C GLN A 256 -16.95 -13.66 17.01
N PRO A 257 -17.70 -13.34 15.94
CA PRO A 257 -18.77 -14.21 15.49
C PRO A 257 -18.18 -15.59 15.13
N SER A 258 -18.92 -16.66 15.44
CA SER A 258 -18.50 -18.01 15.12
C SER A 258 -18.22 -18.13 13.62
N ILE A 259 -16.96 -18.38 13.25
CA ILE A 259 -16.56 -18.64 11.87
C ILE A 259 -17.37 -19.85 11.37
N SER A 260 -18.05 -19.71 10.24
CA SER A 260 -18.88 -20.78 9.68
C SER A 260 -18.01 -21.98 9.28
N GLY A 261 -18.42 -23.18 9.69
CA GLY A 261 -17.76 -24.43 9.29
C GLY A 261 -18.09 -24.91 7.87
N LYS A 262 -18.95 -24.17 7.13
CA LYS A 262 -19.42 -24.54 5.78
C LYS A 262 -18.75 -23.74 4.64
N GLY A 263 -17.77 -22.88 4.95
CA GLY A 263 -17.11 -22.05 3.94
C GLY A 263 -16.37 -22.88 2.89
N THR A 264 -16.40 -22.40 1.65
CA THR A 264 -15.74 -23.01 0.48
C THR A 264 -14.71 -22.08 -0.13
N VAL A 265 -13.83 -22.61 -0.99
CA VAL A 265 -12.83 -21.81 -1.71
C VAL A 265 -13.48 -20.78 -2.63
N TRP A 266 -14.67 -21.08 -3.16
CA TRP A 266 -15.42 -20.16 -4.03
C TRP A 266 -15.92 -18.91 -3.30
N ASP A 267 -16.19 -19.01 -2.00
CA ASP A 267 -16.58 -17.86 -1.16
C ASP A 267 -15.45 -16.84 -1.01
N LEU A 268 -14.21 -17.24 -1.30
CA LEU A 268 -13.05 -16.35 -1.37
C LEU A 268 -12.82 -15.81 -2.80
N VAL A 269 -13.02 -16.64 -3.82
CA VAL A 269 -12.70 -16.29 -5.21
C VAL A 269 -13.78 -15.41 -5.85
N ALA A 270 -15.06 -15.67 -5.61
CA ALA A 270 -16.16 -14.91 -6.23
C ALA A 270 -16.17 -13.42 -5.86
N PRO A 271 -15.83 -13.00 -4.62
CA PRO A 271 -15.74 -11.58 -4.26
C PRO A 271 -14.49 -10.86 -4.78
N VAL A 272 -13.42 -11.60 -5.11
CA VAL A 272 -12.12 -11.04 -5.53
C VAL A 272 -11.98 -11.04 -7.07
N GLY A 273 -12.63 -11.97 -7.76
CA GLY A 273 -12.58 -12.11 -9.22
C GLY A 273 -13.77 -11.50 -9.97
N GLY A 274 -14.69 -10.84 -9.26
CA GLY A 274 -15.86 -10.14 -9.83
C GLY A 274 -15.60 -8.65 -10.05
#